data_AF-A0A497C2L1-F1
#
_entry.id   AF-A0A497C2L1-F1
#
_cell.length_a   1.000
_cell.length_b   1.000
_cell.length_c   1.000
_cell.angle_alpha   90.00
_cell.angle_beta   90.00
_cell.angle_gamma   90.00
#
_symmetry.space_group_name_H-M   'P 1'
#
loop_
_entity.id
_entity.type
_entity.pdbx_description
1 polymer ?
#
loop_
_entity_poly.entity_id
_entity_poly.type
_entity_poly.pdbx_seq_one_letter_code
_entity_poly.pdbx_strand_id
1 'polypeptide(L)'
;VILPIPLFRDRIPIIRDEVTTICGPGELIDVIVTERGIAINPRRVDLIDKTKNSKLPITTIQALKEEAEKICGVPEPVELGERVIAAIKWVDGTVIDVVRQVIK
;
A
#
# COMPACT_ATOMS: atom_id res chain seq x y z
N VAL A 1 9.51 -4.30 8.04
CA VAL A 1 9.80 -2.89 7.71
C VAL A 1 8.67 -1.97 8.18
N ILE A 2 8.97 -0.73 8.61
CA ILE A 2 7.96 0.31 8.86
C ILE A 2 7.92 1.26 7.65
N LEU A 3 6.75 1.51 7.10
CA LEU A 3 6.54 2.36 5.93
C LEU A 3 5.80 3.66 6.32
N PRO A 4 6.52 4.78 6.50
CA PRO A 4 5.91 6.08 6.73
C PRO A 4 5.47 6.71 5.40
N ILE A 5 4.17 6.88 5.21
CA ILE A 5 3.59 7.48 4.00
C ILE A 5 2.39 8.37 4.37
N PRO A 6 2.15 9.48 3.65
CA PRO A 6 0.90 10.22 3.81
C PRO A 6 -0.28 9.36 3.34
N LEU A 7 -1.48 9.56 3.88
CA LEU A 7 -2.66 8.83 3.45
C LEU A 7 -3.04 9.15 2.00
N PHE A 8 -2.86 10.40 1.60
CA PHE A 8 -3.09 10.90 0.24
C PHE A 8 -2.07 11.98 -0.13
N ARG A 9 -1.91 12.23 -1.43
CA ARG A 9 -1.17 13.37 -1.98
C ARG A 9 -2.10 14.12 -2.92
N ASP A 10 -2.37 15.39 -2.60
CA ASP A 10 -3.40 16.20 -3.25
C ASP A 10 -4.77 15.50 -3.28
N ARG A 11 -5.19 14.99 -4.45
CA ARG A 11 -6.44 14.26 -4.66
C ARG A 11 -6.23 12.78 -4.93
N ILE A 12 -5.05 12.24 -4.61
CA ILE A 12 -4.64 10.88 -4.95
C ILE A 12 -4.44 10.08 -3.64
N PRO A 13 -5.30 9.10 -3.35
CA PRO A 13 -5.11 8.20 -2.21
C PRO A 13 -3.88 7.31 -2.46
N ILE A 14 -3.08 7.08 -1.41
CA ILE A 14 -1.90 6.23 -1.48
C ILE A 14 -2.24 4.77 -1.16
N ILE A 15 -3.16 4.54 -0.23
CA ILE A 15 -3.66 3.20 0.11
C ILE A 15 -4.85 2.88 -0.81
N ARG A 16 -4.81 1.72 -1.45
CA ARG A 16 -5.73 1.29 -2.53
C ARG A 16 -6.01 -0.21 -2.40
N ASP A 17 -6.97 -0.71 -3.17
CA ASP A 17 -7.17 -2.17 -3.31
C ASP A 17 -5.99 -2.85 -3.98
N GLU A 18 -5.49 -2.25 -5.06
CA GLU A 18 -4.37 -2.77 -5.84
C GLU A 18 -3.39 -1.65 -6.17
N VAL A 19 -2.09 -1.93 -6.01
CA VAL A 19 -1.02 -1.02 -6.45
C VAL A 19 -0.78 -1.22 -7.94
N THR A 20 -0.44 -0.15 -8.65
CA THR A 20 -0.11 -0.24 -10.09
C THR A 20 1.14 -1.08 -10.35
N THR A 21 2.07 -1.14 -9.40
CA THR A 21 3.31 -1.91 -9.53
C THR A 21 3.78 -2.41 -8.18
N ILE A 22 4.05 -3.70 -8.09
CA ILE A 22 4.59 -4.35 -6.90
C ILE A 22 6.11 -4.21 -6.93
N CYS A 23 6.62 -3.21 -6.20
CA CYS A 23 8.06 -3.01 -6.02
C CYS A 23 8.62 -3.79 -4.81
N GLY A 24 7.76 -4.30 -3.95
CA GLY A 24 8.16 -5.04 -2.76
C GLY A 24 7.00 -5.89 -2.23
N PRO A 25 7.24 -7.16 -1.85
CA PRO A 25 6.20 -8.01 -1.29
C PRO A 25 5.59 -7.41 -0.01
N GLY A 26 4.27 -7.31 0.04
CA GLY A 26 3.56 -6.76 1.20
C GLY A 26 3.79 -7.55 2.50
N GLU A 27 4.19 -8.82 2.39
CA GLU A 27 4.54 -9.64 3.54
C GLU A 27 5.79 -9.19 4.30
N LEU A 28 6.65 -8.38 3.68
CA LEU A 28 7.84 -7.81 4.31
C LEU A 28 7.57 -6.46 4.99
N ILE A 29 6.38 -5.89 4.74
CA ILE A 29 5.92 -4.66 5.38
C ILE A 29 5.21 -5.03 6.68
N ASP A 30 5.74 -4.56 7.80
CA ASP A 30 5.21 -4.86 9.12
C ASP A 30 4.17 -3.85 9.55
N VAL A 31 4.41 -2.57 9.26
CA VAL A 31 3.58 -1.46 9.73
C VAL A 31 3.56 -0.37 8.68
N ILE A 32 2.39 0.20 8.43
CA ILE A 32 2.19 1.43 7.66
C ILE A 32 1.81 2.53 8.65
N VAL A 33 2.49 3.67 8.56
CA VAL A 33 2.24 4.83 9.41
C VAL A 33 1.82 5.99 8.52
N THR A 34 0.65 6.55 8.79
CA THR A 34 0.11 7.76 8.14
C THR A 34 -0.19 8.83 9.16
N GLU A 35 -0.53 10.04 8.70
CA GLU A 35 -1.00 11.13 9.55
C GLU A 35 -2.40 10.89 10.16
N ARG A 36 -3.12 9.86 9.69
CA ARG A 36 -4.47 9.49 10.16
C ARG A 36 -4.51 8.25 11.04
N GLY A 37 -3.48 7.42 10.99
CA GLY A 37 -3.40 6.23 11.82
C GLY A 37 -2.26 5.30 11.46
N ILE A 38 -2.18 4.20 12.19
CA ILE A 38 -1.15 3.18 12.03
C ILE A 38 -1.82 1.86 11.72
N ALA A 39 -1.47 1.24 10.60
CA ALA A 39 -1.92 -0.09 10.24
C ALA A 39 -0.79 -1.09 10.45
N ILE A 40 -0.99 -2.04 11.36
CA ILE A 40 -0.06 -3.15 11.59
C ILE A 40 -0.48 -4.32 10.70
N ASN A 41 0.48 -4.93 10.02
CA ASN A 41 0.23 -6.11 9.20
C ASN A 41 -0.34 -7.24 10.08
N PRO A 42 -1.47 -7.87 9.71
CA PRO A 42 -2.06 -8.97 10.47
C PRO A 42 -1.11 -10.13 10.76
N ARG A 43 -0.07 -10.34 9.92
CA ARG A 43 0.96 -11.37 10.14
C ARG A 43 1.87 -11.05 11.34
N ARG A 44 1.88 -9.82 11.85
CA ARG A 44 2.70 -9.34 12.97
C ARG A 44 1.92 -9.33 14.28
N VAL A 45 1.46 -10.51 14.69
CA VAL A 45 0.72 -10.72 15.95
C VAL A 45 1.52 -10.22 17.16
N ASP A 46 2.85 -10.35 17.12
CA ASP A 46 3.76 -9.85 18.15
C ASP A 46 3.68 -8.32 18.36
N LEU A 47 3.51 -7.55 17.27
CA LEU A 47 3.36 -6.11 17.33
C LEU A 47 1.95 -5.73 17.76
N ILE A 48 0.94 -6.44 17.25
CA ILE A 48 -0.47 -6.23 17.64
C ILE A 48 -0.59 -6.40 19.16
N ASP A 49 -0.08 -7.50 19.71
CA ASP A 49 -0.16 -7.79 21.15
C ASP A 49 0.56 -6.75 22.01
N LYS A 50 1.76 -6.33 21.60
CA LYS A 50 2.53 -5.30 22.30
C LYS A 50 1.87 -3.92 22.27
N THR A 51 1.07 -3.64 21.24
CA THR A 51 0.44 -2.32 21.05
C THR A 51 -1.01 -2.24 21.55
N LYS A 52 -1.64 -3.36 21.95
CA LYS A 52 -3.05 -3.42 22.41
C LYS A 52 -3.42 -2.39 23.49
N ASN A 53 -2.52 -2.14 24.44
CA ASN A 53 -2.75 -1.21 25.56
C ASN A 53 -2.04 0.14 25.37
N SER A 54 -1.58 0.42 24.15
CA SER A 54 -0.94 1.69 23.83
C SER A 54 -1.97 2.78 23.52
N LYS A 55 -1.54 4.05 23.58
CA LYS A 55 -2.35 5.19 23.13
C LYS A 55 -2.18 5.47 21.62
N LEU A 56 -1.54 4.56 20.89
CA LEU A 56 -1.29 4.74 19.46
C LEU A 56 -2.60 4.58 18.68
N PRO A 57 -2.84 5.37 17.63
CA PRO A 57 -4.02 5.26 16.78
C PRO A 57 -3.89 4.07 15.83
N ILE A 58 -3.94 2.85 16.38
CA ILE A 58 -3.88 1.61 15.61
C ILE A 58 -5.23 1.36 14.95
N THR A 59 -5.23 1.11 13.65
CA THR A 59 -6.41 0.82 12.84
C THR A 59 -6.08 -0.21 11.76
N THR A 60 -7.06 -0.63 10.96
CA THR A 60 -6.84 -1.52 9.83
C THR A 60 -6.40 -0.74 8.59
N ILE A 61 -5.65 -1.38 7.69
CA ILE A 61 -5.29 -0.76 6.41
C ILE A 61 -6.54 -0.44 5.57
N GLN A 62 -7.60 -1.25 5.71
CA GLN A 62 -8.90 -1.04 5.07
C GLN A 62 -9.58 0.24 5.58
N ALA A 63 -9.55 0.50 6.90
CA ALA A 63 -10.13 1.73 7.45
C ALA A 63 -9.38 2.98 6.96
N LEU A 64 -8.04 2.92 6.86
CA LEU A 64 -7.25 3.99 6.26
C LEU A 64 -7.62 4.19 4.79
N LYS A 65 -7.75 3.11 4.01
CA LYS A 65 -8.20 3.16 2.61
C LYS A 65 -9.55 3.86 2.48
N GLU A 66 -10.55 3.43 3.25
CA GLU A 66 -11.89 4.01 3.24
C GLU A 66 -11.88 5.50 3.62
N GLU A 67 -11.05 5.90 4.58
CA GLU A 67 -10.87 7.30 4.95
C GLU A 67 -10.26 8.10 3.78
N ALA A 68 -9.26 7.55 3.09
CA ALA A 68 -8.64 8.18 1.93
C ALA A 68 -9.64 8.38 0.79
N GLU A 69 -10.46 7.36 0.50
CA GLU A 69 -11.47 7.40 -0.57
C GLU A 69 -12.62 8.36 -0.24
N LYS A 70 -12.99 8.52 1.04
CA LYS A 70 -13.98 9.54 1.44
C LYS A 70 -13.51 10.96 1.16
N ILE A 71 -12.20 11.20 1.21
CA ILE A 71 -11.59 12.52 1.01
C ILE A 71 -11.30 12.76 -0.48
N CYS A 72 -10.67 11.81 -1.14
CA CYS A 72 -10.15 11.96 -2.50
C CYS A 72 -11.11 11.47 -3.59
N GLY A 73 -12.09 10.63 -3.23
CA GLY A 73 -12.80 9.77 -4.17
C GLY A 73 -12.00 8.51 -4.52
N VAL A 74 -12.65 7.59 -5.23
CA VAL A 74 -12.00 6.40 -5.78
C VAL A 74 -11.33 6.79 -7.11
N PRO A 75 -10.01 6.60 -7.27
CA PRO A 75 -9.33 6.91 -8.52
C PRO A 75 -9.81 6.01 -9.65
N GLU A 76 -10.00 6.60 -10.83
CA GLU A 76 -10.27 5.82 -12.04
C GLU A 76 -9.02 4.98 -12.40
N PRO A 77 -9.17 3.67 -12.65
CA PRO A 77 -8.07 2.82 -13.08
C PRO A 77 -7.49 3.29 -14.41
N VAL A 78 -6.17 3.19 -14.56
CA VAL A 78 -5.49 3.45 -15.83
C VAL A 78 -5.65 2.24 -16.74
N GLU A 79 -6.06 2.44 -18.00
CA GLU A 79 -6.08 1.37 -18.99
C GLU A 79 -4.65 0.98 -19.42
N LEU A 80 -4.30 -0.27 -19.16
CA LEU A 80 -3.00 -0.85 -19.51
C LEU A 80 -3.16 -1.82 -20.68
N GLY A 81 -2.25 -1.75 -21.64
CA GLY A 81 -2.20 -2.66 -22.78
C GLY A 81 -1.40 -3.93 -22.53
N GLU A 82 -1.31 -4.78 -23.56
CA GLU A 82 -0.63 -6.07 -23.45
C GLU A 82 0.90 -5.97 -23.54
N ARG A 83 1.43 -4.86 -24.07
CA ARG A 83 2.87 -4.70 -24.23
C ARG A 83 3.55 -4.49 -22.89
N VAL A 84 4.36 -5.46 -22.48
CA VAL A 84 5.31 -5.32 -21.37
C VAL A 84 6.46 -4.40 -21.80
N ILE A 85 6.73 -3.37 -20.98
CA ILE A 85 7.77 -2.36 -21.23
C ILE A 85 8.90 -2.40 -20.20
N ALA A 86 8.69 -3.03 -19.04
CA ALA A 86 9.73 -3.29 -18.05
C ALA A 86 9.39 -4.50 -17.18
N ALA A 87 10.42 -5.14 -16.61
CA ALA A 87 10.27 -6.19 -15.60
C ALA A 87 10.79 -5.67 -14.26
N ILE A 88 10.07 -5.99 -13.18
CA ILE A 88 10.46 -5.64 -11.81
C ILE A 88 11.16 -6.84 -11.18
N LYS A 89 12.48 -6.73 -11.04
CA LYS A 89 13.32 -7.77 -10.46
C LYS A 89 13.49 -7.53 -8.96
N TRP A 90 13.25 -8.56 -8.17
CA TRP A 90 13.52 -8.56 -6.75
C TRP A 90 15.02 -8.78 -6.45
N VAL A 91 15.40 -8.59 -5.18
CA VAL A 91 16.81 -8.64 -4.75
C VAL A 91 17.46 -10.01 -4.97
N ASP A 92 16.67 -11.09 -4.97
CA ASP A 92 17.11 -12.46 -5.22
C ASP A 92 17.17 -12.83 -6.71
N GLY A 93 16.81 -11.90 -7.61
CA GLY A 93 16.80 -12.12 -9.04
C GLY A 93 15.47 -12.61 -9.62
N THR A 94 14.47 -12.93 -8.79
CA THR A 94 13.13 -13.28 -9.25
C THR A 94 12.41 -12.08 -9.87
N VAL A 95 11.51 -12.31 -10.83
CA VAL A 95 10.63 -11.26 -11.38
C VAL A 95 9.33 -11.29 -10.60
N ILE A 96 9.00 -10.20 -9.92
CA ILE A 96 7.82 -10.10 -9.05
C ILE A 96 6.66 -9.35 -9.70
N ASP A 97 6.94 -8.55 -10.72
CA ASP A 97 5.93 -7.80 -11.47
C ASP A 97 6.46 -7.33 -12.83
N VAL A 98 5.58 -6.80 -13.67
CA VAL A 98 5.90 -6.20 -14.96
C VAL A 98 5.16 -4.87 -15.13
N VAL A 99 5.81 -3.90 -15.78
CA VAL A 99 5.17 -2.65 -16.17
C VAL A 99 4.62 -2.80 -17.59
N ARG A 100 3.34 -2.47 -17.77
CA ARG A 100 2.64 -2.51 -19.05
C ARG A 100 2.50 -1.11 -19.64
N GLN A 101 2.46 -1.04 -20.97
CA GLN A 101 2.24 0.22 -21.70
C GLN A 101 0.86 0.80 -21.35
N VAL A 102 0.81 2.09 -21.02
CA VAL A 102 -0.44 2.84 -20.85
C VAL A 102 -1.09 3.06 -22.22
N ILE A 103 -2.37 2.72 -22.34
CA ILE A 103 -3.18 3.05 -23.52
C ILE A 103 -3.61 4.51 -23.39
N LYS A 104 -3.41 5.28 -24.45
CA LYS A 104 -3.84 6.68 -24.55
C LYS A 104 -5.05 6.78 -25.46
#